data_AF-A0AAJ0FP70-F1
#
_entry.id   AF-A0AAJ0FP70-F1
#
_cell.length_a   1.000
_cell.length_b   1.000
_cell.length_c   1.000
_cell.angle_alpha   90.00
_cell.angle_beta   90.00
_cell.angle_gamma   90.00
#
_symmetry.space_group_name_H-M   'P 1'
#
loop_
_entity.id
_entity.type
_entity.pdbx_description
1 polymer ?
#
loop_
_entity_poly.entity_id
_entity_poly.type
_entity_poly.pdbx_seq_one_letter_code
_entity_poly.pdbx_strand_id
1 'polypeptide(L)'
;MVADGLIQSKAFSLWLNDLGSNTGSILFGGVDSEKYTGPLETLPIQSGSGVFSEFLITLTDIQLGTQSISSNIALAVLLDSGSSLTYLPDEIVQDIFNVVDGRYDTDEGVAYVPCSLASENKNLTFTFSSPKIAVSMKELVLNLVTNNGKRPAFEDGVPACLFGIAPAGRGTNVLGDTFLRSAYVVYDLDNNEISLAQTRFNTTSSAVLEIGTGNKAVPHATSVAEAVKATQGIVRGNAKLRSSAAAAPAKPLMGAVSAAAMALTINFLLTTTFA
;
A
#
# COMPACT_ATOMS: atom_id res chain seq x y z
N MET A 1 25.20 -4.02 -3.30
CA MET A 1 24.65 -4.07 -4.68
C MET A 1 25.27 -3.01 -5.58
N VAL A 2 24.96 -1.71 -5.44
CA VAL A 2 25.62 -0.64 -6.27
C VAL A 2 27.14 -0.63 -6.08
N ALA A 3 27.60 -0.63 -4.83
CA ALA A 3 29.04 -0.65 -4.52
C ALA A 3 29.77 -1.89 -5.07
N ASP A 4 29.04 -2.98 -5.27
CA ASP A 4 29.55 -4.24 -5.81
C ASP A 4 29.36 -4.35 -7.34
N GLY A 5 28.82 -3.31 -7.99
CA GLY A 5 28.58 -3.28 -9.44
C GLY A 5 27.46 -4.20 -9.93
N LEU A 6 26.57 -4.66 -9.05
CA LEU A 6 25.46 -5.58 -9.42
C LEU A 6 24.26 -4.86 -10.05
N ILE A 7 24.09 -3.58 -9.75
CA ILE A 7 23.04 -2.69 -10.27
C ILE A 7 23.62 -1.29 -10.45
N GLN A 8 23.08 -0.51 -11.38
CA GLN A 8 23.65 0.79 -11.76
C GLN A 8 23.29 1.94 -10.79
N SER A 9 22.14 1.86 -10.12
CA SER A 9 21.61 2.90 -9.22
C SER A 9 20.94 2.29 -7.99
N LYS A 10 20.79 3.10 -6.93
CA LYS A 10 20.03 2.73 -5.73
C LYS A 10 18.53 2.84 -6.02
N ALA A 11 18.04 1.95 -6.86
CA ALA A 11 16.63 1.88 -7.19
C ALA A 11 16.13 0.43 -7.15
N PHE A 12 14.85 0.26 -6.90
CA PHE A 12 14.19 -1.04 -7.01
C PHE A 12 12.71 -0.87 -7.37
N SER A 13 12.11 -1.88 -7.97
CA SER A 13 10.67 -1.92 -8.22
C SER A 13 10.00 -3.04 -7.45
N LEU A 14 8.74 -2.82 -7.10
CA LEU A 14 7.91 -3.69 -6.27
C LEU A 14 6.59 -3.99 -6.98
N TRP A 15 6.26 -5.28 -7.03
CA TRP A 15 4.98 -5.79 -7.52
C TRP A 15 4.52 -6.91 -6.60
N LEU A 16 3.45 -6.68 -5.83
CA LEU A 16 2.99 -7.63 -4.81
C LEU A 16 2.00 -8.68 -5.36
N ASN A 17 1.54 -8.52 -6.60
CA ASN A 17 0.44 -9.28 -7.22
C ASN A 17 -0.90 -9.13 -6.47
N ASP A 18 -1.93 -9.89 -6.83
CA ASP A 18 -3.26 -9.81 -6.22
C ASP A 18 -3.35 -10.49 -4.85
N LEU A 19 -4.39 -10.18 -4.07
CA LEU A 19 -4.61 -10.70 -2.72
C LEU A 19 -4.58 -12.23 -2.64
N GLY A 20 -4.99 -12.94 -3.69
CA GLY A 20 -5.00 -14.40 -3.75
C GLY A 20 -3.67 -15.03 -4.15
N SER A 21 -2.67 -14.24 -4.56
CA SER A 21 -1.37 -14.74 -4.98
C SER A 21 -0.47 -15.06 -3.78
N ASN A 22 0.29 -16.14 -3.88
CA ASN A 22 1.30 -16.50 -2.88
C ASN A 22 2.68 -15.90 -3.18
N THR A 23 2.85 -15.26 -4.34
CA THR A 23 4.12 -14.68 -4.78
C THR A 23 3.92 -13.29 -5.36
N GLY A 24 4.89 -12.42 -5.08
CA GLY A 24 5.15 -11.17 -5.78
C GLY A 24 6.60 -11.12 -6.22
N SER A 25 7.10 -9.93 -6.57
CA SER A 25 8.48 -9.73 -6.96
C SER A 25 9.00 -8.36 -6.52
N ILE A 26 10.28 -8.35 -6.16
CA ILE A 26 11.09 -7.14 -6.03
C ILE A 26 12.24 -7.25 -7.03
N LEU A 27 12.50 -6.18 -7.79
CA LEU A 27 13.62 -6.11 -8.73
C LEU A 27 14.53 -4.97 -8.33
N PHE A 28 15.73 -5.28 -7.86
CA PHE A 28 16.76 -4.28 -7.61
C PHE A 28 17.39 -3.84 -8.93
N GLY A 29 17.44 -2.54 -9.19
CA GLY A 29 18.02 -1.96 -10.40
C GLY A 29 17.24 -2.21 -11.68
N GLY A 30 15.98 -2.64 -11.61
CA GLY A 30 15.18 -2.98 -12.80
C GLY A 30 13.70 -2.63 -12.68
N VAL A 31 13.04 -2.55 -13.85
CA VAL A 31 11.60 -2.38 -14.04
C VAL A 31 11.09 -3.46 -14.98
N ASP A 32 9.99 -4.13 -14.66
CA ASP A 32 9.34 -5.08 -15.56
C ASP A 32 8.09 -4.44 -16.18
N SER A 33 8.17 -4.12 -17.47
CA SER A 33 7.09 -3.44 -18.19
C SER A 33 5.83 -4.29 -18.38
N GLU A 34 5.93 -5.60 -18.18
CA GLU A 34 4.77 -6.50 -18.27
C GLU A 34 3.94 -6.56 -16.98
N LYS A 35 4.43 -5.97 -15.87
CA LYS A 35 3.76 -5.99 -14.55
C LYS A 35 2.81 -4.81 -14.30
N TYR A 36 2.69 -3.89 -15.24
CA TYR A 36 1.78 -2.76 -15.14
C TYR A 36 1.03 -2.48 -16.44
N THR A 37 0.10 -1.52 -16.35
CA THR A 37 -0.68 -1.02 -17.47
C THR A 37 -0.64 0.51 -17.47
N GLY A 38 -0.82 1.10 -18.66
CA GLY A 38 -0.73 2.55 -18.81
C GLY A 38 0.70 3.10 -18.66
N PRO A 39 0.85 4.43 -18.57
CA PRO A 39 2.13 5.06 -18.37
C PRO A 39 2.65 4.82 -16.94
N LEU A 40 3.98 4.73 -16.83
CA LEU A 40 4.68 4.77 -15.55
C LEU A 40 4.99 6.24 -15.25
N GLU A 41 4.43 6.78 -14.18
CA GLU A 41 4.48 8.23 -13.90
C GLU A 41 5.28 8.52 -12.64
N THR A 42 6.21 9.47 -12.74
CA THR A 42 7.19 9.79 -11.68
C THR A 42 6.77 11.00 -10.87
N LEU A 43 6.74 10.81 -9.54
CA LEU A 43 6.43 11.79 -8.51
C LEU A 43 7.65 12.04 -7.61
N PRO A 44 7.86 13.28 -7.15
CA PRO A 44 8.92 13.57 -6.19
C PRO A 44 8.56 13.04 -4.80
N ILE A 45 9.53 12.42 -4.12
CA ILE A 45 9.40 12.13 -2.69
C ILE A 45 9.32 13.45 -1.92
N GLN A 46 8.45 13.51 -0.91
CA GLN A 46 8.32 14.65 -0.02
C GLN A 46 9.35 14.55 1.11
N SER A 47 10.14 15.61 1.32
CA SER A 47 11.12 15.64 2.42
C SER A 47 10.55 16.25 3.69
N GLY A 48 10.95 15.69 4.84
CA GLY A 48 10.77 16.30 6.16
C GLY A 48 11.96 17.21 6.47
N SER A 49 11.74 18.53 6.48
CA SER A 49 12.82 19.51 6.75
C SER A 49 14.04 19.37 5.84
N GLY A 50 13.83 19.00 4.57
CA GLY A 50 14.92 18.78 3.59
C GLY A 50 15.59 17.40 3.66
N VAL A 51 15.14 16.52 4.55
CA VAL A 51 15.63 15.14 4.66
C VAL A 51 14.62 14.17 4.02
N PHE A 52 15.11 13.32 3.12
CA PHE A 52 14.35 12.23 2.51
C PHE A 52 14.56 10.94 3.31
N SER A 53 13.82 10.79 4.40
CA SER A 53 13.90 9.61 5.29
C SER A 53 12.83 8.56 5.03
N GLU A 54 11.78 8.93 4.27
CA GLU A 54 10.56 8.15 4.10
C GLU A 54 10.08 8.28 2.66
N PHE A 55 9.44 7.23 2.12
CA PHE A 55 8.88 7.21 0.77
C PHE A 55 7.50 7.88 0.74
N LEU A 56 7.47 9.16 1.12
CA LEU A 56 6.26 9.98 1.15
C LEU A 56 5.96 10.56 -0.24
N ILE A 57 4.76 10.34 -0.74
CA ILE A 57 4.23 11.02 -1.93
C ILE A 57 2.93 11.74 -1.59
N THR A 58 2.50 12.68 -2.44
CA THR A 58 1.33 13.52 -2.16
C THR A 58 0.07 12.94 -2.80
N LEU A 59 -0.85 12.48 -1.96
CA LEU A 59 -2.21 12.12 -2.35
C LEU A 59 -3.06 13.39 -2.50
N THR A 60 -3.73 13.53 -3.63
CA THR A 60 -4.54 14.70 -3.98
C THR A 60 -6.05 14.45 -3.95
N ASP A 61 -6.48 13.23 -4.27
CA ASP A 61 -7.91 12.88 -4.31
C ASP A 61 -8.14 11.39 -3.99
N ILE A 62 -9.31 11.11 -3.39
CA ILE A 62 -9.84 9.77 -3.17
C ILE A 62 -11.28 9.72 -3.66
N GLN A 63 -11.61 8.72 -4.46
CA GLN A 63 -12.97 8.51 -5.00
C GLN A 63 -13.39 7.05 -4.86
N LEU A 64 -14.64 6.79 -4.46
CA LEU A 64 -15.24 5.47 -4.48
C LEU A 64 -16.22 5.38 -5.66
N GLY A 65 -15.85 4.64 -6.72
CA GLY A 65 -16.61 4.67 -7.97
C GLY A 65 -16.65 6.09 -8.55
N THR A 66 -17.84 6.69 -8.59
CA THR A 66 -18.04 8.09 -9.01
C THR A 66 -18.20 9.06 -7.86
N GLN A 67 -18.28 8.58 -6.62
CA GLN A 67 -18.44 9.42 -5.43
C GLN A 67 -17.08 9.95 -4.98
N SER A 68 -16.96 11.28 -4.85
CA SER A 68 -15.79 11.89 -4.22
C SER A 68 -15.84 11.65 -2.72
N ILE A 69 -14.75 11.09 -2.17
CA ILE A 69 -14.53 10.93 -0.73
C ILE A 69 -13.73 12.13 -0.21
N SER A 70 -12.62 12.42 -0.88
CA SER A 70 -11.78 13.57 -0.57
C SER A 70 -11.25 14.15 -1.88
N SER A 71 -11.22 15.47 -1.99
CA SER A 71 -10.75 16.16 -3.20
C SER A 71 -9.92 17.39 -2.85
N ASN A 72 -8.99 17.75 -3.74
CA ASN A 72 -8.09 18.90 -3.58
C ASN A 72 -7.31 18.87 -2.25
N ILE A 73 -6.93 17.69 -1.79
CA ILE A 73 -6.04 17.54 -0.64
C ILE A 73 -4.57 17.57 -1.08
N ALA A 74 -3.67 17.74 -0.13
CA ALA A 74 -2.22 17.64 -0.34
C ALA A 74 -1.62 16.84 0.83
N LEU A 75 -2.04 15.59 0.92
CA LEU A 75 -1.73 14.70 2.03
C LEU A 75 -0.48 13.88 1.72
N ALA A 76 0.58 14.02 2.52
CA ALA A 76 1.70 13.08 2.45
C ALA A 76 1.24 11.71 2.97
N VAL A 77 1.45 10.70 2.13
CA VAL A 77 1.21 9.29 2.44
C VAL A 77 2.47 8.48 2.17
N LEU A 78 2.79 7.57 3.10
CA LEU A 78 3.94 6.69 3.03
C LEU A 78 3.59 5.44 2.23
N LEU A 79 4.39 5.11 1.21
CA LEU A 79 4.33 3.79 0.56
C LEU A 79 5.17 2.79 1.38
N ASP A 80 4.50 1.87 2.07
CA ASP A 80 5.16 0.97 3.04
C ASP A 80 4.71 -0.49 2.88
N SER A 81 5.56 -1.31 2.25
CA SER A 81 5.36 -2.75 2.18
C SER A 81 5.51 -3.48 3.52
N GLY A 82 5.92 -2.77 4.58
CA GLY A 82 5.96 -3.28 5.96
C GLY A 82 4.62 -3.16 6.69
N SER A 83 3.62 -2.50 6.08
CA SER A 83 2.29 -2.30 6.65
C SER A 83 1.26 -3.12 5.90
N SER A 84 0.52 -3.97 6.62
CA SER A 84 -0.48 -4.84 5.99
C SER A 84 -1.71 -4.09 5.45
N LEU A 85 -2.15 -3.04 6.14
CA LEU A 85 -3.35 -2.26 5.80
C LEU A 85 -2.97 -0.85 5.35
N THR A 86 -3.96 -0.15 4.81
CA THR A 86 -3.89 1.28 4.51
C THR A 86 -4.41 2.05 5.71
N TYR A 87 -3.69 3.09 6.12
CA TYR A 87 -4.03 3.97 7.23
C TYR A 87 -4.13 5.41 6.75
N LEU A 88 -5.27 6.05 6.95
CA LEU A 88 -5.56 7.41 6.48
C LEU A 88 -6.13 8.27 7.61
N PRO A 89 -6.21 9.61 7.45
CA PRO A 89 -6.83 10.47 8.45
C PRO A 89 -8.23 10.00 8.81
N ASP A 90 -8.56 10.03 10.09
CA ASP A 90 -9.78 9.46 10.65
C ASP A 90 -11.05 9.97 9.95
N GLU A 91 -11.09 11.25 9.58
CA GLU A 91 -12.20 11.86 8.84
C GLU A 91 -12.40 11.22 7.46
N ILE A 92 -11.31 11.03 6.70
CA ILE A 92 -11.36 10.38 5.37
C ILE A 92 -11.81 8.93 5.51
N VAL A 93 -11.33 8.22 6.53
CA VAL A 93 -11.71 6.82 6.77
C VAL A 93 -13.17 6.71 7.16
N GLN A 94 -13.68 7.63 7.98
CA GLN A 94 -15.09 7.67 8.35
C GLN A 94 -15.98 7.92 7.12
N ASP A 95 -15.57 8.81 6.21
CA ASP A 95 -16.31 9.04 4.97
C ASP A 95 -16.33 7.79 4.07
N ILE A 96 -15.24 7.02 4.02
CA ILE A 96 -15.23 5.72 3.34
C ILE A 96 -16.21 4.75 4.01
N PHE A 97 -16.16 4.63 5.34
CA PHE A 97 -17.00 3.70 6.11
C PHE A 97 -18.50 4.00 5.92
N ASN A 98 -18.88 5.27 5.89
CA ASN A 98 -20.27 5.67 5.65
C ASN A 98 -20.80 5.17 4.29
N VAL A 99 -19.94 5.01 3.29
CA VAL A 99 -20.34 4.56 1.95
C VAL A 99 -20.32 3.02 1.83
N VAL A 100 -19.40 2.35 2.54
CA VAL A 100 -19.22 0.89 2.42
C VAL A 100 -19.90 0.07 3.54
N ASP A 101 -20.67 0.72 4.40
CA ASP A 101 -21.20 0.15 5.66
C ASP A 101 -20.08 -0.43 6.54
N GLY A 102 -19.00 0.34 6.68
CA GLY A 102 -17.85 0.01 7.50
C GLY A 102 -18.14 0.21 8.99
N ARG A 103 -17.84 -0.79 9.80
CA ARG A 103 -18.01 -0.77 11.26
C ARG A 103 -16.66 -0.93 11.93
N TYR A 104 -16.20 0.12 12.60
CA TYR A 104 -14.92 0.11 13.30
C TYR A 104 -15.06 -0.51 14.69
N ASP A 105 -14.22 -1.50 14.97
CA ASP A 105 -14.02 -2.05 16.29
C ASP A 105 -12.82 -1.35 16.92
N THR A 106 -13.08 -0.48 17.90
CA THR A 106 -12.06 0.31 18.58
C THR A 106 -11.16 -0.52 19.47
N ASP A 107 -11.64 -1.65 19.98
CA ASP A 107 -10.90 -2.51 20.90
C ASP A 107 -9.86 -3.35 20.13
N GLU A 108 -10.26 -3.84 18.94
CA GLU A 108 -9.39 -4.59 18.03
C GLU A 108 -8.60 -3.68 17.07
N GLY A 109 -8.99 -2.41 16.95
CA GLY A 109 -8.32 -1.42 16.10
C GLY A 109 -8.53 -1.65 14.61
N VAL A 110 -9.60 -2.35 14.22
CA VAL A 110 -9.87 -2.77 12.84
C VAL A 110 -11.30 -2.46 12.41
N ALA A 111 -11.55 -2.41 11.09
CA ALA A 111 -12.89 -2.22 10.55
C ALA A 111 -13.42 -3.49 9.88
N TYR A 112 -14.73 -3.66 9.95
CA TYR A 112 -15.46 -4.76 9.31
C TYR A 112 -16.46 -4.22 8.29
N VAL A 113 -16.64 -4.95 7.19
CA VAL A 113 -17.62 -4.68 6.13
C VAL A 113 -18.35 -5.98 5.76
N PRO A 114 -19.54 -5.91 5.14
CA PRO A 114 -20.17 -7.09 4.55
C PRO A 114 -19.24 -7.78 3.56
N CYS A 115 -19.04 -9.09 3.70
CA CYS A 115 -18.15 -9.83 2.78
C CYS A 115 -18.61 -9.78 1.31
N SER A 116 -19.89 -9.52 1.05
CA SER A 116 -20.42 -9.34 -0.31
C SER A 116 -19.81 -8.16 -1.06
N LEU A 117 -19.26 -7.18 -0.33
CA LEU A 117 -18.59 -6.02 -0.91
C LEU A 117 -17.40 -6.42 -1.80
N ALA A 118 -16.74 -7.55 -1.50
CA ALA A 118 -15.63 -8.08 -2.30
C ALA A 118 -16.01 -8.36 -3.76
N SER A 119 -17.29 -8.66 -4.00
CA SER A 119 -17.84 -8.99 -5.33
C SER A 119 -18.39 -7.76 -6.06
N GLU A 120 -18.41 -6.59 -5.43
CA GLU A 120 -18.87 -5.37 -6.07
C GLU A 120 -17.81 -4.85 -7.04
N ASN A 121 -18.25 -4.49 -8.26
CA ASN A 121 -17.40 -3.86 -9.26
C ASN A 121 -17.24 -2.35 -8.97
N LYS A 122 -16.70 -2.03 -7.79
CA LYS A 122 -16.38 -0.68 -7.34
C LYS A 122 -14.90 -0.62 -6.97
N ASN A 123 -14.29 0.52 -7.24
CA ASN A 123 -12.91 0.79 -6.92
C ASN A 123 -12.82 2.00 -5.99
N LEU A 124 -11.92 1.92 -5.01
CA LEU A 124 -11.40 3.11 -4.35
C LEU A 124 -10.18 3.60 -5.15
N THR A 125 -10.29 4.78 -5.72
CA THR A 125 -9.27 5.37 -6.60
C THR A 125 -8.51 6.45 -5.87
N PHE A 126 -7.19 6.30 -5.81
CA PHE A 126 -6.24 7.25 -5.22
C PHE A 126 -5.56 8.03 -6.35
N THR A 127 -5.57 9.36 -6.25
CA THR A 127 -4.97 10.25 -7.27
C THR A 127 -3.81 11.03 -6.66
N PHE A 128 -2.71 11.13 -7.39
CA PHE A 128 -1.48 11.80 -6.93
C PHE A 128 -1.10 12.98 -7.84
N SER A 129 -2.04 13.90 -8.12
CA SER A 129 -2.11 14.73 -9.35
C SER A 129 -2.32 13.86 -10.60
N SER A 130 -1.33 13.02 -10.88
CA SER A 130 -1.38 11.80 -11.69
C SER A 130 -0.21 10.92 -11.21
N PRO A 131 -0.26 9.58 -11.29
CA PRO A 131 -1.29 8.77 -11.89
C PRO A 131 -2.50 8.59 -10.94
N LYS A 132 -3.51 7.88 -11.44
CA LYS A 132 -4.62 7.36 -10.65
C LYS A 132 -4.43 5.86 -10.45
N ILE A 133 -4.52 5.39 -9.21
CA ILE A 133 -4.46 3.97 -8.85
C ILE A 133 -5.82 3.54 -8.34
N ALA A 134 -6.47 2.65 -9.07
CA ALA A 134 -7.74 2.05 -8.71
C ALA A 134 -7.51 0.75 -7.93
N VAL A 135 -8.01 0.71 -6.69
CA VAL A 135 -7.99 -0.46 -5.81
C VAL A 135 -9.40 -1.05 -5.79
N SER A 136 -9.55 -2.28 -6.30
CA SER A 136 -10.85 -2.95 -6.29
C SER A 136 -11.30 -3.34 -4.89
N MET A 137 -12.61 -3.42 -4.64
CA MET A 137 -13.11 -3.92 -3.34
C MET A 137 -12.59 -5.33 -3.02
N LYS A 138 -12.34 -6.17 -4.03
CA LYS A 138 -11.74 -7.49 -3.84
C LYS A 138 -10.36 -7.44 -3.15
N GLU A 139 -9.59 -6.37 -3.37
CA GLU A 139 -8.28 -6.17 -2.74
C GLU A 139 -8.36 -5.55 -1.33
N LEU A 140 -9.51 -4.92 -1.00
CA LEU A 140 -9.77 -4.27 0.28
C LEU A 140 -10.63 -5.11 1.23
N VAL A 141 -11.35 -6.11 0.75
CA VAL A 141 -12.21 -6.96 1.59
C VAL A 141 -11.47 -8.26 1.89
N LEU A 142 -10.90 -8.32 3.09
CA LEU A 142 -10.02 -9.38 3.54
C LEU A 142 -10.81 -10.46 4.29
N ASN A 143 -10.62 -11.71 3.87
CA ASN A 143 -11.24 -12.84 4.56
C ASN A 143 -10.65 -12.98 5.96
N LEU A 144 -11.50 -12.95 6.98
CA LEU A 144 -11.14 -13.30 8.35
C LEU A 144 -11.79 -14.63 8.73
N VAL A 145 -10.98 -15.57 9.20
CA VAL A 145 -11.46 -16.81 9.79
C VAL A 145 -10.86 -16.89 11.19
N THR A 146 -11.71 -16.99 12.20
CA THR A 146 -11.26 -17.16 13.59
C THR A 146 -10.55 -18.51 13.74
N ASN A 147 -9.78 -18.68 14.81
CA ASN A 147 -9.09 -19.95 15.09
C ASN A 147 -9.99 -21.18 15.13
N ASN A 148 -11.29 -20.98 15.38
CA ASN A 148 -12.28 -22.05 15.41
C ASN A 148 -12.87 -22.34 14.02
N GLY A 149 -12.28 -21.80 12.95
CA GLY A 149 -12.76 -21.93 11.57
C GLY A 149 -14.01 -21.11 11.26
N LYS A 150 -14.51 -20.30 12.21
CA LYS A 150 -15.75 -19.54 12.05
C LYS A 150 -15.45 -18.14 11.51
N ARG A 151 -16.20 -17.72 10.49
CA ARG A 151 -16.22 -16.34 10.02
C ARG A 151 -17.07 -15.48 10.96
N PRO A 152 -16.61 -14.27 11.35
CA PRO A 152 -17.46 -13.36 12.10
C PRO A 152 -18.68 -12.95 11.29
N ALA A 153 -19.74 -12.56 11.98
CA ALA A 153 -20.95 -12.02 11.38
C ALA A 153 -21.43 -10.84 12.22
N PHE A 154 -22.10 -9.90 11.57
CA PHE A 154 -22.79 -8.82 12.26
C PHE A 154 -24.01 -9.35 13.05
N GLU A 155 -24.62 -8.51 13.88
CA GLU A 155 -25.78 -8.88 14.72
C GLU A 155 -26.97 -9.41 13.92
N ASP A 156 -27.11 -8.96 12.67
CA ASP A 156 -28.13 -9.40 11.70
C ASP A 156 -27.78 -10.72 10.99
N GLY A 157 -26.64 -11.33 11.31
CA GLY A 157 -26.16 -12.58 10.72
C GLY A 157 -25.41 -12.43 9.40
N VAL A 158 -25.23 -11.21 8.87
CA VAL A 158 -24.46 -10.98 7.65
C VAL A 158 -22.98 -11.30 7.89
N PRO A 159 -22.32 -12.12 7.03
CA PRO A 159 -20.89 -12.41 7.18
C PRO A 159 -20.04 -11.15 7.11
N ALA A 160 -19.19 -10.96 8.12
CA ALA A 160 -18.29 -9.84 8.25
C ALA A 160 -16.89 -10.22 7.76
N CYS A 161 -16.26 -9.30 7.02
CA CYS A 161 -14.90 -9.41 6.54
C CYS A 161 -14.09 -8.20 7.03
N LEU A 162 -12.79 -8.39 7.23
CA LEU A 162 -11.90 -7.30 7.62
C LEU A 162 -11.76 -6.33 6.45
N PHE A 163 -11.85 -5.03 6.71
CA PHE A 163 -11.67 -4.01 5.70
C PHE A 163 -10.22 -3.51 5.68
N GLY A 164 -9.69 -3.33 4.48
CA GLY A 164 -8.28 -3.07 4.21
C GLY A 164 -7.79 -1.66 4.56
N ILE A 165 -8.66 -0.84 5.15
CA ILE A 165 -8.42 0.56 5.51
C ILE A 165 -8.85 0.79 6.95
N ALA A 166 -7.98 1.43 7.73
CA ALA A 166 -8.24 1.78 9.12
C ALA A 166 -7.81 3.23 9.41
N PRO A 167 -8.31 3.86 10.50
CA PRO A 167 -7.88 5.19 10.92
C PRO A 167 -6.39 5.19 11.29
N ALA A 168 -5.65 6.20 10.84
CA ALA A 168 -4.25 6.42 11.22
C ALA A 168 -4.13 6.98 12.65
N GLY A 169 -5.18 7.59 13.19
CA GLY A 169 -5.16 8.29 14.45
C GLY A 169 -4.08 9.36 14.48
N ARG A 170 -3.09 9.19 15.37
CA ARG A 170 -1.94 10.10 15.49
C ARG A 170 -0.68 9.58 14.78
N GLY A 171 -0.80 8.47 14.06
CA GLY A 171 0.28 7.84 13.31
C GLY A 171 0.53 8.49 11.95
N THR A 172 1.42 7.88 11.18
CA THR A 172 1.69 8.25 9.79
C THR A 172 0.55 7.76 8.90
N ASN A 173 0.19 8.52 7.87
CA ASN A 173 -0.72 8.04 6.83
C ASN A 173 0.06 7.08 5.93
N VAL A 174 -0.42 5.85 5.79
CA VAL A 174 0.31 4.77 5.14
C VAL A 174 -0.56 4.13 4.07
N LEU A 175 0.01 3.93 2.88
CA LEU A 175 -0.52 3.04 1.86
C LEU A 175 0.27 1.74 1.92
N GLY A 176 -0.29 0.77 2.64
CA GLY A 176 0.31 -0.55 2.85
C GLY A 176 -0.03 -1.55 1.76
N ASP A 177 0.09 -2.85 2.05
CA ASP A 177 -0.12 -3.93 1.09
C ASP A 177 -1.50 -3.89 0.41
N THR A 178 -2.55 -3.48 1.14
CA THR A 178 -3.92 -3.33 0.58
C THR A 178 -4.01 -2.30 -0.53
N PHE A 179 -3.11 -1.32 -0.57
CA PHE A 179 -2.94 -0.42 -1.72
C PHE A 179 -1.87 -0.93 -2.68
N LEU A 180 -0.68 -1.29 -2.17
CA LEU A 180 0.50 -1.61 -2.96
C LEU A 180 0.31 -2.81 -3.90
N ARG A 181 -0.58 -3.77 -3.57
CA ARG A 181 -0.96 -4.82 -4.52
C ARG A 181 -1.55 -4.29 -5.81
N SER A 182 -2.31 -3.19 -5.75
CA SER A 182 -2.95 -2.55 -6.90
C SER A 182 -2.03 -1.59 -7.68
N ALA A 183 -0.81 -1.37 -7.20
CA ALA A 183 0.18 -0.52 -7.85
C ALA A 183 1.41 -1.33 -8.29
N TYR A 184 2.03 -0.88 -9.38
CA TYR A 184 3.43 -1.17 -9.64
C TYR A 184 4.25 0.05 -9.24
N VAL A 185 5.25 -0.14 -8.38
CA VAL A 185 5.97 0.98 -7.75
C VAL A 185 7.47 0.85 -8.00
N VAL A 186 8.10 1.92 -8.47
CA VAL A 186 9.56 2.04 -8.58
C VAL A 186 10.04 3.05 -7.57
N TYR A 187 10.94 2.65 -6.68
CA TYR A 187 11.60 3.48 -5.68
C TYR A 187 12.98 3.86 -6.22
N ASP A 188 13.20 5.14 -6.53
CA ASP A 188 14.49 5.67 -7.01
C ASP A 188 15.10 6.57 -5.93
N LEU A 189 16.02 6.00 -5.15
CA LEU A 189 16.65 6.68 -4.02
C LEU A 189 17.80 7.59 -4.46
N ASP A 190 18.32 7.43 -5.68
CA ASP A 190 19.34 8.35 -6.22
C ASP A 190 18.71 9.67 -6.63
N ASN A 191 17.50 9.63 -7.17
CA ASN A 191 16.76 10.83 -7.60
C ASN A 191 15.76 11.34 -6.55
N ASN A 192 15.49 10.60 -5.48
CA ASN A 192 14.42 10.88 -4.49
C ASN A 192 13.04 10.95 -5.16
N GLU A 193 12.73 9.97 -5.99
CA GLU A 193 11.52 9.89 -6.79
C GLU A 193 10.84 8.53 -6.62
N ILE A 194 9.52 8.50 -6.80
CA ILE A 194 8.75 7.27 -6.94
C ILE A 194 8.05 7.29 -8.30
N SER A 195 8.13 6.20 -9.05
CA SER A 195 7.29 6.00 -10.24
C SER A 195 6.15 5.03 -9.94
N LEU A 196 4.91 5.38 -10.30
CA LEU A 196 3.72 4.56 -10.10
C LEU A 196 3.00 4.27 -11.41
N ALA A 197 2.41 3.09 -11.49
CA ALA A 197 1.46 2.71 -12.53
C ALA A 197 0.41 1.75 -11.95
N GLN A 198 -0.73 1.61 -12.63
CA GLN A 198 -1.72 0.60 -12.28
C GLN A 198 -1.12 -0.80 -12.51
N THR A 199 -1.20 -1.66 -11.50
CA THR A 199 -0.69 -3.04 -11.59
C THR A 199 -1.38 -3.84 -12.71
N ARG A 200 -0.66 -4.82 -13.25
CA ARG A 200 -1.23 -5.92 -14.02
C ARG A 200 -1.17 -7.19 -13.17
N PHE A 201 -2.31 -7.60 -12.62
CA PHE A 201 -2.40 -8.83 -11.82
C PHE A 201 -2.16 -10.08 -12.66
N ASN A 202 -1.62 -11.12 -12.03
CA ASN A 202 -1.52 -12.50 -12.58
C ASN A 202 -0.86 -12.64 -13.94
N THR A 203 -0.06 -11.65 -14.35
CA THR A 203 0.71 -11.73 -15.59
C THR A 203 1.92 -12.63 -15.41
N THR A 204 2.03 -13.62 -16.30
CA THR A 204 3.18 -14.52 -16.39
C THR A 204 4.28 -14.00 -17.32
N SER A 205 3.95 -13.02 -18.17
CA SER A 205 4.91 -12.32 -19.01
C SER A 205 5.89 -11.49 -18.18
N SER A 206 7.09 -11.27 -18.73
CA SER A 206 8.12 -10.43 -18.14
C SER A 206 8.95 -9.78 -19.24
N ALA A 207 9.21 -8.47 -19.08
CA ALA A 207 10.12 -7.69 -19.92
C ALA A 207 10.88 -6.73 -19.00
N VAL A 208 11.96 -7.24 -18.40
CA VAL A 208 12.79 -6.48 -17.47
C VAL A 208 13.70 -5.52 -18.24
N LEU A 209 13.66 -4.26 -17.84
CA LEU A 209 14.50 -3.16 -18.30
C LEU A 209 15.37 -2.70 -17.13
N GLU A 210 16.66 -2.48 -17.38
CA GLU A 210 17.59 -1.95 -16.38
C GLU A 210 17.29 -0.48 -16.07
N ILE A 211 17.34 -0.11 -14.78
CA ILE A 211 17.30 1.28 -14.34
C ILE A 211 18.73 1.84 -14.45
N GLY A 212 18.87 2.92 -15.22
CA GLY A 212 20.17 3.55 -15.48
C GLY A 212 20.65 4.45 -14.32
N THR A 213 21.43 5.46 -14.69
CA THR A 213 21.96 6.48 -13.76
C THR A 213 21.57 7.89 -14.19
N GLY A 214 21.58 8.83 -13.24
CA GLY A 214 21.30 10.24 -13.50
C GLY A 214 19.81 10.56 -13.53
N ASN A 215 19.48 11.77 -13.98
CA ASN A 215 18.09 12.23 -14.04
C ASN A 215 17.29 11.36 -15.02
N LYS A 216 16.06 11.00 -14.65
CA LYS A 216 15.17 10.16 -15.48
C LYS A 216 15.77 8.78 -15.78
N ALA A 217 16.42 8.19 -14.78
CA ALA A 217 17.05 6.86 -14.89
C ALA A 217 16.06 5.72 -15.10
N VAL A 218 14.82 5.88 -14.64
CA VAL A 218 13.77 4.86 -14.75
C VAL A 218 13.26 4.78 -16.20
N PRO A 219 13.41 3.64 -16.89
CA PRO A 219 13.03 3.50 -18.29
C PRO A 219 11.52 3.67 -18.47
N HIS A 220 11.14 4.37 -19.54
CA HIS A 220 9.74 4.65 -19.93
C HIS A 220 8.90 5.42 -18.89
N ALA A 221 9.51 5.90 -17.80
CA ALA A 221 8.81 6.72 -16.83
C ALA A 221 8.73 8.18 -17.29
N THR A 222 7.60 8.83 -17.04
CA THR A 222 7.37 10.24 -17.35
C THR A 222 7.07 11.04 -16.09
N SER A 223 7.76 12.15 -15.87
CA SER A 223 7.50 13.03 -14.74
C SER A 223 6.10 13.63 -14.79
N VAL A 224 5.43 13.68 -13.65
CA VAL A 224 4.12 14.33 -13.49
C VAL A 224 4.29 15.85 -13.56
N ALA A 225 3.72 16.48 -14.58
CA ALA A 225 3.70 17.93 -14.72
C ALA A 225 2.78 18.51 -13.63
N GLU A 226 3.31 19.33 -12.72
CA GLU A 226 2.60 19.89 -11.56
C GLU A 226 2.26 18.89 -10.43
N ALA A 227 3.22 18.04 -10.06
CA ALA A 227 3.12 17.25 -8.84
C ALA A 227 2.93 18.17 -7.60
N VAL A 228 1.83 17.97 -6.88
CA VAL A 228 1.47 18.79 -5.71
C VAL A 228 2.42 18.50 -4.55
N LYS A 229 2.88 19.55 -3.86
CA LYS A 229 3.65 19.42 -2.62
C LYS A 229 2.71 19.18 -1.45
N ALA A 230 3.04 18.21 -0.59
CA ALA A 230 2.21 17.92 0.56
C ALA A 230 2.21 19.09 1.57
N THR A 231 1.03 19.43 2.07
CA THR A 231 0.82 20.43 3.12
C THR A 231 0.45 19.80 4.46
N GLN A 232 0.12 18.50 4.47
CA GLN A 232 -0.25 17.71 5.64
C GLN A 232 0.47 16.36 5.63
N GLY A 233 0.52 15.68 6.78
CA GLY A 233 1.07 14.31 6.88
C GLY A 233 2.60 14.21 6.91
N ILE A 234 3.35 15.31 6.76
CA ILE A 234 4.81 15.32 6.92
C ILE A 234 5.16 15.50 8.40
N VAL A 235 5.77 14.50 9.03
CA VAL A 235 6.32 14.62 10.39
C VAL A 235 7.64 15.40 10.32
N ARG A 236 7.64 16.66 10.77
CA ARG A 236 8.87 17.47 10.87
C ARG A 236 9.66 17.01 12.10
N GLY A 237 10.93 16.62 11.89
CA GLY A 237 11.74 15.76 12.77
C GLY A 237 11.77 16.02 14.29
N ASN A 238 12.19 14.95 14.99
CA ASN A 238 12.33 14.69 16.44
C ASN A 238 11.22 13.91 17.17
N ALA A 239 10.16 13.47 16.49
CA ALA A 239 9.37 12.37 17.04
C ALA A 239 10.12 11.06 16.77
N LYS A 240 10.73 10.46 17.81
CA LYS A 240 11.19 9.07 17.75
C LYS A 240 10.04 8.22 17.22
N LEU A 241 10.24 7.64 16.04
CA LEU A 241 9.38 6.61 15.46
C LEU A 241 9.16 5.54 16.53
N ARG A 242 7.99 5.56 17.16
CA ARG A 242 7.47 4.37 17.79
C ARG A 242 6.79 3.62 16.66
N SER A 243 7.48 2.60 16.15
CA SER A 243 6.81 1.49 15.51
C SER A 243 5.69 1.05 16.45
N SER A 244 4.44 1.31 16.07
CA SER A 244 3.29 0.62 16.62
C SER A 244 3.03 -0.62 15.76
N ALA A 245 4.05 -1.45 15.59
CA ALA A 245 3.88 -2.87 15.31
C ALA A 245 3.99 -3.62 16.65
N ALA A 246 2.95 -3.51 17.46
CA ALA A 246 2.66 -4.44 18.53
C ALA A 246 1.18 -4.27 18.89
N ALA A 247 0.36 -5.25 18.49
CA ALA A 247 -0.86 -5.52 19.22
C ALA A 247 -0.49 -5.60 20.72
N ALA A 248 -1.13 -4.77 21.55
CA ALA A 248 -0.94 -4.86 22.99
C ALA A 248 -1.31 -6.28 23.45
N PRO A 249 -0.56 -6.89 24.39
CA PRO A 249 -0.95 -8.19 24.91
C PRO A 249 -2.26 -8.01 25.68
N ALA A 250 -3.33 -8.61 25.16
CA ALA A 250 -4.59 -8.70 25.87
C ALA A 250 -4.37 -9.36 27.24
N LYS A 251 -4.81 -8.70 28.31
CA LYS A 251 -4.96 -9.35 29.62
C LYS A 251 -5.96 -10.50 29.46
N PRO A 252 -5.75 -11.66 30.12
CA PRO A 252 -6.60 -12.82 29.90
C PRO A 252 -7.97 -12.56 30.51
N LEU A 253 -8.99 -12.41 29.67
CA LEU A 253 -10.38 -12.59 30.05
C LEU A 253 -10.86 -13.90 29.42
N MET A 254 -11.52 -14.73 30.22
CA MET A 254 -11.94 -16.07 29.83
C MET A 254 -12.81 -16.04 28.56
N GLY A 255 -12.26 -16.56 27.46
CA GLY A 255 -12.90 -16.59 26.14
C GLY A 255 -11.92 -16.18 25.04
N ALA A 256 -10.84 -16.94 24.87
CA ALA A 256 -9.73 -16.56 23.99
C ALA A 256 -10.13 -16.51 22.51
N VAL A 257 -10.21 -15.30 21.95
CA VAL A 257 -9.94 -15.04 20.53
C VAL A 257 -8.44 -14.80 20.44
N SER A 258 -7.72 -15.65 19.72
CA SER A 258 -6.31 -15.40 19.40
C SER A 258 -6.27 -15.15 17.90
N ALA A 259 -5.94 -13.94 17.46
CA ALA A 259 -5.64 -13.73 16.05
C ALA A 259 -4.33 -14.46 15.75
N ALA A 260 -4.40 -15.63 15.13
CA ALA A 260 -3.22 -16.23 14.52
C ALA A 260 -2.88 -15.39 13.27
N ALA A 261 -2.08 -14.35 13.45
CA ALA A 261 -1.29 -13.81 12.35
C ALA A 261 -0.39 -14.94 11.87
N MET A 262 -0.72 -15.57 10.74
CA MET A 262 0.23 -16.38 10.01
C MET A 262 1.36 -15.42 9.59
N ALA A 263 2.42 -15.39 10.39
CA ALA A 263 3.71 -14.90 9.93
C ALA A 263 4.10 -15.78 8.74
N LEU A 264 3.97 -15.22 7.54
CA LEU A 264 4.51 -15.84 6.34
C LEU A 264 6.03 -15.78 6.48
N THR A 265 6.63 -16.80 7.09
CA THR A 265 8.08 -16.99 7.07
C THR A 265 8.48 -17.28 5.64
N ILE A 266 8.87 -16.25 4.90
CA ILE A 266 9.57 -16.38 3.63
C ILE A 266 10.96 -16.93 3.98
N ASN A 267 11.11 -18.25 3.93
CA ASN A 267 12.42 -18.89 3.88
C ASN A 267 13.05 -18.55 2.52
N PHE A 268 13.91 -17.54 2.52
CA PHE A 268 14.76 -17.22 1.39
C PHE A 268 15.85 -18.31 1.30
N LEU A 269 15.57 -19.42 0.60
CA LEU A 269 16.63 -20.31 0.15
C LEU A 269 17.29 -19.66 -1.08
N LEU A 270 18.41 -18.96 -0.85
CA LEU A 270 19.40 -18.74 -1.90
C LEU A 270 20.00 -20.11 -2.27
N THR A 271 19.48 -20.76 -3.30
CA THR A 271 20.24 -21.81 -4.00
C THR A 271 21.10 -21.14 -5.06
N THR A 272 22.34 -20.84 -4.71
CA THR A 272 23.40 -20.59 -5.68
C THR A 272 23.83 -21.93 -6.28
N THR A 273 23.39 -22.24 -7.50
CA THR A 273 24.05 -23.24 -8.35
C THR A 273 24.93 -22.51 -9.34
N PHE A 274 26.24 -22.56 -9.11
CA PHE A 274 27.23 -22.28 -10.15
C PHE A 274 27.33 -23.51 -11.07
N ALA A 275 27.26 -23.27 -12.37
CA ALA A 275 27.89 -24.07 -13.40
C ALA A 275 28.55 -23.10 -14.38
#